data_AF-A0A165MI99-F1
#
_entry.id   AF-A0A165MI99-F1
#
_cell.length_a   1.000
_cell.length_b   1.000
_cell.length_c   1.000
_cell.angle_alpha   90.00
_cell.angle_beta   90.00
_cell.angle_gamma   90.00
#
_symmetry.space_group_name_H-M   'P 1'
#
loop_
_entity.id
_entity.type
_entity.pdbx_description
1 polymer ?
#
loop_
_entity_poly.entity_id
_entity_poly.type
_entity_poly.pdbx_seq_one_letter_code
_entity_poly.pdbx_strand_id
1 'polypeptide(L)'
;MDRKRDVKDRAKDILEETLDREAVIVLTRISEEMQLVFEAHPEPSLEDVERIVTAFFLEKGKTEPFIEDWIHTSCEHSRSRGLDDRDQPKAMLSDLGVFRFMSFLKDRGLTDDQITIVLTGAVQQAASERTDGR
;
A
#
# COMPACT_ATOMS: atom_id res chain seq x y z
N MET A 1 -3.20 -4.70 28.43
CA MET A 1 -2.55 -3.96 27.33
C MET A 1 -1.69 -4.95 26.54
N ASP A 2 -2.30 -5.90 25.82
CA ASP A 2 -1.52 -7.02 25.23
C ASP A 2 -1.73 -7.21 23.72
N ARG A 3 -2.94 -7.00 23.20
CA ARG A 3 -3.23 -7.29 21.78
C ARG A 3 -2.48 -6.42 20.76
N LYS A 4 -2.07 -5.20 21.12
CA LYS A 4 -1.36 -4.29 20.19
C LYS A 4 0.14 -4.62 20.07
N ARG A 5 0.79 -5.05 21.14
CA ARG A 5 2.19 -5.52 21.10
C ARG A 5 2.27 -6.84 20.32
N ASP A 6 1.33 -7.74 20.59
CA ASP A 6 1.22 -9.05 19.95
C ASP A 6 1.16 -8.98 18.41
N VAL A 7 0.36 -8.06 17.83
CA VAL A 7 0.26 -7.94 16.37
C VAL A 7 1.53 -7.39 15.72
N LYS A 8 2.22 -6.44 16.37
CA LYS A 8 3.48 -5.88 15.83
C LYS A 8 4.60 -6.90 15.86
N ASP A 9 4.75 -7.60 16.97
CA ASP A 9 5.80 -8.63 17.12
C ASP A 9 5.54 -9.79 16.15
N ARG A 10 4.28 -10.22 16.03
CA ARG A 10 3.89 -11.25 15.05
C ARG A 10 4.07 -10.82 13.59
N ALA A 11 3.80 -9.56 13.26
CA ALA A 11 4.07 -9.04 11.91
C ALA A 11 5.57 -9.07 11.60
N LYS A 12 6.41 -8.73 12.58
CA LYS A 12 7.87 -8.80 12.44
C LYS A 12 8.33 -10.26 12.25
N ASP A 13 7.84 -11.19 13.07
CA ASP A 13 8.21 -12.60 12.98
C ASP A 13 7.85 -13.18 11.60
N ILE A 14 6.65 -12.90 11.09
CA ILE A 14 6.22 -13.34 9.75
C ILE A 14 7.18 -12.82 8.65
N LEU A 15 7.60 -11.56 8.75
CA LEU A 15 8.53 -10.97 7.79
C LEU A 15 9.93 -11.59 7.91
N GLU A 16 10.45 -11.81 9.11
CA GLU A 16 11.78 -12.40 9.32
C GLU A 16 11.85 -13.88 8.90
N GLU A 17 10.76 -14.64 9.08
CA GLU A 17 10.68 -16.04 8.68
C GLU A 17 10.53 -16.22 7.16
N THR A 18 9.90 -15.26 6.49
CA THR A 18 9.52 -15.41 5.07
C THR A 18 10.42 -14.61 4.12
N LEU A 19 10.97 -13.48 4.58
CA LEU A 19 11.71 -12.56 3.72
C LEU A 19 13.21 -12.65 3.97
N ASP A 20 13.95 -12.88 2.89
CA ASP A 20 15.39 -12.69 2.87
C ASP A 20 15.76 -11.20 2.86
N ARG A 21 17.06 -10.91 3.00
CA ARG A 21 17.58 -9.54 2.98
C ARG A 21 17.27 -8.80 1.68
N GLU A 22 17.22 -9.48 0.54
CA GLU A 22 16.90 -8.85 -0.74
C GLU A 22 15.43 -8.45 -0.79
N ALA A 23 14.54 -9.27 -0.23
CA ALA A 23 13.13 -8.99 -0.16
C ALA A 23 12.83 -7.77 0.72
N VAL A 24 13.55 -7.59 1.83
CA VAL A 24 13.47 -6.37 2.66
C VAL A 24 13.88 -5.14 1.85
N ILE A 25 14.96 -5.22 1.05
CA ILE A 25 15.39 -4.10 0.19
C ILE A 25 14.30 -3.72 -0.82
N VAL A 26 13.61 -4.71 -1.41
CA VAL A 26 12.51 -4.43 -2.34
C VAL A 26 11.34 -3.75 -1.64
N LEU A 27 10.97 -4.19 -0.43
CA LEU A 27 9.93 -3.51 0.35
C LEU A 27 10.29 -2.05 0.66
N THR A 28 11.53 -1.79 1.09
CA THR A 28 12.03 -0.42 1.30
C THR A 28 11.91 0.40 0.03
N ARG A 29 12.31 -0.15 -1.11
CA ARG A 29 12.20 0.53 -2.40
C ARG A 29 10.76 0.84 -2.79
N ILE A 30 9.81 -0.06 -2.52
CA ILE A 30 8.37 0.22 -2.76
C ILE A 30 7.92 1.41 -1.90
N SER A 31 8.29 1.46 -0.61
CA SER A 31 7.99 2.60 0.27
C SER A 31 8.58 3.91 -0.27
N GLU A 32 9.86 3.90 -0.63
CA GLU A 32 10.57 5.07 -1.15
C GLU A 32 9.94 5.59 -2.45
N GLU A 33 9.62 4.69 -3.39
CA GLU A 33 8.97 5.06 -4.64
C GLU A 33 7.57 5.65 -4.39
N MET A 34 6.80 5.09 -3.47
CA MET A 34 5.50 5.66 -3.10
C MET A 34 5.65 7.02 -2.41
N GLN A 35 6.66 7.20 -1.56
CA GLN A 35 6.95 8.48 -0.94
C GLN A 35 7.29 9.54 -2.00
N LEU A 36 8.13 9.21 -2.98
CA LEU A 36 8.47 10.11 -4.08
C LEU A 36 7.22 10.50 -4.90
N VAL A 37 6.30 9.55 -5.12
CA VAL A 37 5.01 9.85 -5.77
C VAL A 37 4.20 10.86 -4.97
N PHE A 38 4.08 10.70 -3.64
CA PHE A 38 3.36 11.66 -2.80
C PHE A 38 4.06 13.02 -2.67
N GLU A 39 5.39 13.05 -2.72
CA GLU A 39 6.16 14.30 -2.70
C GLU A 39 6.02 15.06 -4.02
N ALA A 40 6.01 14.36 -5.16
CA ALA A 40 5.79 14.95 -6.47
C ALA A 40 4.35 15.41 -6.69
N HIS A 41 3.39 14.75 -6.03
CA HIS A 41 1.96 15.02 -6.15
C HIS A 41 1.32 15.21 -4.75
N PRO A 42 1.56 16.34 -4.08
CA PRO A 42 1.04 16.57 -2.73
C PRO A 42 -0.49 16.71 -2.67
N GLU A 43 -1.08 17.24 -3.75
CA GLU A 43 -2.52 17.33 -4.00
C GLU A 43 -2.84 16.72 -5.38
N PRO A 44 -2.85 15.38 -5.50
CA PRO A 44 -3.05 14.72 -6.78
C PRO A 44 -4.47 14.96 -7.28
N SER A 45 -4.61 15.20 -8.59
CA SER A 45 -5.91 15.15 -9.27
C SER A 45 -6.27 13.71 -9.65
N LEU A 46 -7.53 13.45 -10.02
CA LEU A 46 -7.91 12.14 -10.58
C LEU A 46 -7.10 11.81 -11.85
N GLU A 47 -6.85 12.80 -12.71
CA GLU A 47 -6.04 12.63 -13.93
C GLU A 47 -4.59 12.22 -13.60
N ASP A 48 -4.00 12.79 -12.54
CA ASP A 48 -2.68 12.36 -12.07
C ASP A 48 -2.69 10.89 -11.64
N VAL A 49 -3.72 10.48 -10.88
CA VAL A 49 -3.87 9.08 -10.43
C VAL A 49 -3.99 8.15 -11.63
N GLU A 50 -4.89 8.43 -12.57
CA GLU A 50 -5.09 7.62 -13.76
C GLU A 50 -3.79 7.45 -14.54
N ARG A 51 -3.05 8.55 -14.76
CA ARG A 51 -1.75 8.53 -15.44
C ARG A 51 -0.71 7.69 -14.71
N ILE A 52 -0.56 7.87 -13.40
CA ILE A 52 0.42 7.16 -12.57
C ILE A 52 0.12 5.66 -12.52
N VAL A 53 -1.14 5.30 -12.24
CA VAL A 53 -1.62 3.92 -12.16
C VAL A 53 -1.48 3.21 -13.50
N THR A 54 -1.87 3.88 -14.59
CA THR A 54 -1.77 3.33 -15.94
C THR A 54 -0.32 3.07 -16.31
N ALA A 55 0.58 4.04 -16.13
CA ALA A 55 2.00 3.88 -16.41
C ALA A 55 2.59 2.69 -15.63
N PHE A 56 2.31 2.61 -14.33
CA PHE A 56 2.78 1.51 -13.47
C PHE A 56 2.33 0.14 -13.99
N PHE A 57 1.03 -0.02 -14.29
CA PHE A 57 0.49 -1.31 -14.68
C PHE A 57 0.89 -1.73 -16.10
N LEU A 58 1.04 -0.77 -17.03
CA LEU A 58 1.57 -1.03 -18.36
C LEU A 58 3.03 -1.52 -18.31
N GLU A 59 3.87 -0.91 -17.47
CA GLU A 59 5.25 -1.39 -17.25
C GLU A 59 5.30 -2.82 -16.69
N LYS A 60 4.24 -3.24 -15.98
CA LYS A 60 4.07 -4.61 -15.46
C LYS A 60 3.35 -5.55 -16.44
N GLY A 61 3.09 -5.11 -17.67
CA GLY A 61 2.47 -5.91 -18.72
C GLY A 61 0.99 -6.21 -18.47
N LYS A 62 0.29 -5.38 -17.69
CA LYS A 62 -1.16 -5.48 -17.53
C LYS A 62 -1.88 -4.86 -18.72
N THR A 63 -3.10 -5.35 -18.98
CA THR A 63 -3.94 -4.91 -20.09
C THR A 63 -4.75 -3.67 -19.70
N GLU A 64 -5.14 -2.86 -20.68
CA GLU A 64 -5.99 -1.69 -20.46
C GLU A 64 -7.29 -2.01 -19.69
N PRO A 65 -8.05 -3.08 -20.01
CA PRO A 65 -9.26 -3.42 -19.25
C PRO A 65 -8.99 -3.73 -17.77
N PHE A 66 -7.84 -4.32 -17.44
CA PHE A 66 -7.47 -4.55 -16.04
C PHE A 66 -7.19 -3.22 -15.32
N ILE A 67 -6.56 -2.28 -16.01
CA ILE A 67 -6.22 -0.97 -15.46
C ILE A 67 -7.49 -0.15 -15.21
N GLU A 68 -8.41 -0.13 -16.18
CA GLU A 68 -9.71 0.52 -16.06
C GLU A 68 -10.52 -0.05 -14.89
N ASP A 69 -10.59 -1.38 -14.78
CA ASP A 69 -11.30 -2.06 -13.69
C ASP A 69 -10.69 -1.75 -12.31
N TRP A 70 -9.35 -1.71 -12.22
CA TRP A 70 -8.66 -1.34 -11.00
C TRP A 70 -8.96 0.11 -10.57
N ILE A 71 -8.88 1.06 -11.52
CA ILE A 71 -9.16 2.48 -11.26
C ILE A 71 -10.61 2.65 -10.81
N HIS A 72 -11.55 2.00 -11.49
CA HIS A 72 -12.96 2.02 -11.13
C HIS A 72 -13.18 1.48 -9.72
N THR A 73 -12.60 0.31 -9.41
CA THR A 73 -12.74 -0.32 -8.09
C THR A 73 -12.17 0.54 -6.97
N SER A 74 -10.99 1.14 -7.16
CA SER A 74 -10.39 2.02 -6.14
C SER A 74 -11.18 3.33 -5.97
N CYS A 75 -11.77 3.85 -7.05
CA CYS A 75 -12.68 4.99 -7.02
C CYS A 75 -13.94 4.68 -6.20
N GLU A 76 -14.61 3.56 -6.49
CA GLU A 76 -15.80 3.10 -5.75
C GLU A 76 -15.51 2.85 -4.27
N HIS A 77 -14.38 2.21 -3.98
CA HIS A 77 -13.93 1.92 -2.62
C HIS A 77 -13.68 3.20 -1.80
N SER A 78 -13.12 4.23 -2.44
CA SER A 78 -12.92 5.54 -1.81
C SER A 78 -14.27 6.20 -1.49
N ARG A 79 -15.21 6.16 -2.43
CA ARG A 79 -16.58 6.69 -2.23
C ARG A 79 -17.35 5.94 -1.16
N SER A 80 -17.24 4.61 -1.11
CA SER A 80 -17.93 3.81 -0.10
C SER A 80 -17.46 4.09 1.33
N ARG A 81 -16.23 4.62 1.49
CA ARG A 81 -15.67 5.09 2.77
C ARG A 81 -16.11 6.50 3.16
N GLY A 82 -16.93 7.16 2.33
CA GLY A 82 -17.41 8.52 2.57
C GLY A 82 -16.33 9.58 2.41
N LEU A 83 -15.29 9.31 1.61
CA LEU A 83 -14.27 10.30 1.30
C LEU A 83 -14.82 11.31 0.31
N ASP A 84 -14.51 12.58 0.54
CA ASP A 84 -14.83 13.66 -0.39
C ASP A 84 -13.97 13.54 -1.66
N ASP A 85 -14.47 14.10 -2.77
CA ASP A 85 -13.79 14.06 -4.09
C ASP A 85 -12.36 14.63 -4.05
N ARG A 86 -12.05 15.51 -3.08
CA ARG A 86 -10.71 16.09 -2.90
C ARG A 86 -9.72 15.09 -2.31
N ASP A 87 -10.16 14.20 -1.42
CA ASP A 87 -9.29 13.23 -0.74
C ASP A 87 -9.21 11.91 -1.50
N GLN A 88 -10.17 11.64 -2.38
CA GLN A 88 -10.24 10.44 -3.20
C GLN A 88 -8.95 10.16 -3.98
N PRO A 89 -8.33 11.10 -4.73
CA PRO A 89 -7.11 10.82 -5.48
C PRO A 89 -5.96 10.33 -4.59
N LYS A 90 -5.81 10.93 -3.39
CA LYS A 90 -4.77 10.54 -2.44
C LYS A 90 -5.01 9.16 -1.85
N ALA A 91 -6.28 8.82 -1.61
CA ALA A 91 -6.67 7.48 -1.18
C ALA A 91 -6.39 6.44 -2.27
N MET A 92 -6.67 6.74 -3.53
CA MET A 92 -6.37 5.85 -4.65
C MET A 92 -4.86 5.60 -4.84
N LEU A 93 -4.01 6.63 -4.69
CA LEU A 93 -2.55 6.40 -4.68
C LEU A 93 -2.09 5.56 -3.49
N SER A 94 -2.78 5.68 -2.35
CA SER A 94 -2.52 4.82 -1.19
C SER A 94 -2.91 3.37 -1.47
N ASP A 95 -4.05 3.15 -2.13
CA ASP A 95 -4.49 1.82 -2.58
C ASP A 95 -3.48 1.20 -3.57
N LEU A 96 -2.88 2.00 -4.47
CA LEU A 96 -1.79 1.55 -5.35
C LEU A 96 -0.58 1.09 -4.53
N GLY A 97 -0.17 1.87 -3.53
CA GLY A 97 0.92 1.49 -2.63
C GLY A 97 0.63 0.16 -1.92
N VAL A 98 -0.54 0.03 -1.31
CA VAL A 98 -0.98 -1.21 -0.62
C VAL A 98 -1.01 -2.39 -1.59
N PHE A 99 -1.54 -2.22 -2.80
CA PHE A 99 -1.55 -3.25 -3.83
C PHE A 99 -0.13 -3.75 -4.15
N ARG A 100 0.81 -2.83 -4.33
CA ARG A 100 2.22 -3.16 -4.63
C ARG A 100 2.86 -3.95 -3.49
N PHE A 101 2.61 -3.54 -2.24
CA PHE A 101 3.05 -4.26 -1.05
C PHE A 101 2.45 -5.67 -0.99
N MET A 102 1.14 -5.79 -1.13
CA MET A 102 0.45 -7.07 -1.06
C MET A 102 0.89 -8.03 -2.16
N SER A 103 0.98 -7.56 -3.41
CA SER A 103 1.44 -8.38 -4.53
C SER A 103 2.84 -8.91 -4.28
N PHE A 104 3.75 -8.06 -3.81
CA PHE A 104 5.11 -8.50 -3.49
C PHE A 104 5.13 -9.58 -2.39
N LEU A 105 4.37 -9.40 -1.32
CA LEU A 105 4.30 -10.38 -0.23
C LEU A 105 3.69 -11.71 -0.70
N LYS A 106 2.66 -11.66 -1.55
CA LYS A 106 2.08 -12.86 -2.18
C LYS A 106 3.10 -13.60 -3.04
N ASP A 107 3.88 -12.88 -3.84
CA ASP A 107 4.92 -13.46 -4.69
C ASP A 107 6.04 -14.13 -3.87
N ARG A 108 6.21 -13.73 -2.60
CA ARG A 108 7.13 -14.36 -1.64
C ARG A 108 6.51 -15.49 -0.83
N GLY A 109 5.26 -15.86 -1.12
CA GLY A 109 4.58 -17.00 -0.53
C GLY A 109 3.82 -16.71 0.77
N LEU A 110 3.63 -15.43 1.15
CA LEU A 110 2.78 -15.09 2.28
C LEU A 110 1.31 -15.34 1.93
N THR A 111 0.58 -15.94 2.87
CA THR A 111 -0.86 -16.13 2.75
C THR A 111 -1.63 -14.83 2.99
N ASP A 112 -2.89 -14.77 2.56
CA ASP A 112 -3.76 -13.60 2.77
C ASP A 112 -3.89 -13.24 4.26
N ASP A 113 -3.93 -14.24 5.15
CA ASP A 113 -3.97 -14.03 6.60
C ASP A 113 -2.68 -13.39 7.12
N GLN A 114 -1.52 -13.88 6.66
CA GLN A 114 -0.22 -13.34 7.03
C GLN A 114 -0.05 -11.90 6.53
N ILE A 115 -0.47 -11.63 5.29
CA ILE A 115 -0.45 -10.29 4.71
C ILE A 115 -1.34 -9.33 5.51
N THR A 116 -2.53 -9.79 5.92
CA THR A 116 -3.43 -8.99 6.75
C THR A 116 -2.79 -8.61 8.08
N ILE A 117 -2.09 -9.54 8.73
CA ILE A 117 -1.35 -9.29 9.98
C ILE A 117 -0.22 -8.28 9.74
N VAL A 118 0.57 -8.46 8.68
CA VAL A 118 1.68 -7.58 8.32
C VAL A 118 1.19 -6.15 8.06
N LEU A 119 0.15 -5.98 7.25
CA LEU A 119 -0.43 -4.65 6.97
C LEU A 119 -0.99 -4.00 8.22
N THR A 120 -1.69 -4.78 9.06
CA THR A 120 -2.22 -4.28 10.35
C THR A 120 -1.09 -3.81 11.26
N GLY A 121 0.02 -4.56 11.34
CA GLY A 121 1.21 -4.19 12.08
C GLY A 121 1.84 -2.89 11.57
N ALA A 122 1.99 -2.75 10.25
CA ALA A 122 2.54 -1.55 9.62
C ALA A 122 1.68 -0.29 9.89
N VAL A 123 0.36 -0.42 9.77
CA VAL A 123 -0.57 0.69 10.09
C VAL A 123 -0.49 1.09 11.56
N GLN A 124 -0.41 0.11 12.46
CA GLN A 124 -0.27 0.40 13.90
C GLN A 124 1.06 1.10 14.21
N GLN A 125 2.16 0.67 13.58
CA GLN A 125 3.46 1.33 13.74
C GLN A 125 3.42 2.78 13.25
N ALA A 126 2.90 3.02 12.05
CA ALA A 126 2.78 4.38 11.50
C ALA A 126 1.88 5.29 12.36
N ALA A 127 0.82 4.75 12.96
CA ALA A 127 -0.03 5.49 13.88
C ALA A 127 0.68 5.79 15.21
N SER A 128 1.43 4.84 15.77
CA SER A 128 2.20 5.03 17.00
C SER A 128 3.35 6.04 16.84
N GLU A 129 4.08 6.01 15.72
CA GLU A 129 5.15 6.98 15.43
C GLU A 129 4.62 8.41 15.29
N ARG A 130 3.38 8.60 14.82
CA ARG A 130 2.69 9.90 14.82
C ARG A 130 2.27 10.38 16.21
N THR A 131 2.17 9.47 17.19
CA THR A 131 1.71 9.81 18.55
C THR A 131 2.86 10.13 19.50
N ASP A 132 4.05 9.54 19.29
CA ASP A 132 5.27 9.80 20.08
C ASP A 132 6.12 10.97 19.54
N GLY A 133 5.73 11.57 18.41
CA GLY A 133 6.41 12.71 17.79
C GLY A 133 5.95 14.10 18.25
N ARG A 134 5.45 14.25 19.49
CA ARG A 134 5.01 15.54 20.04
C ARG A 134 5.63 15.86 21.40
#